data_AF-A0A9P4Y4D9-F1
#
_entry.id   AF-A0A9P4Y4D9-F1
#
_cell.length_a   1.000
_cell.length_b   1.000
_cell.length_c   1.000
_cell.angle_alpha   90.00
_cell.angle_beta   90.00
_cell.angle_gamma   90.00
#
_symmetry.space_group_name_H-M   'P 1'
#
loop_
_entity.id
_entity.type
_entity.pdbx_description
1 polymer ?
#
loop_
_entity_poly.entity_id
_entity_poly.type
_entity_poly.pdbx_seq_one_letter_code
_entity_poly.pdbx_strand_id
1 'polypeptide(L)'
;MWSPALFLSLLPLVSAQLSGTVGPTTTTASKAAKKVCNILSYGGVASATTDNSAAIASAWAACATGGEVYIPSGSYGLANWVTLTGGTSVSINLEGIIYRTGTAGGNMIYIEHTTDFEFYSANSAGAVQGYGYQFLENGEYGPRILRLYEVTDFSVHDIALVDSPAFHLTLDTCTNGEIYNMIIRGANEGGLDGVDVWGDNIWVHDVEVTNKDECVTVKSPASNILVESIYCNWSGGCAIGSLGADTDIYNIEYNHIYSQNCNQMFMIKSNGGSGTLENCLFDNFMGHTNAYTLDLDADWTDETLAAGNGVQYTNLTFSHWHGTSENGAERPVIRLVCPAEVPCTEIDIDAFYIWTEAEDYELYLCENAYGSGPCLASGSDYTATTTTATVTTMSDYTYTTMPGELSSGLGLTTSIAIPAIPTSFFPGLTPTSALCSNGGC
;
A
#
# COMPACT_ATOMS: atom_id res chain seq x y z
N MET A 1 37.70 14.51 -42.28
CA MET A 1 36.27 14.59 -41.90
C MET A 1 35.96 13.36 -41.07
N TRP A 2 35.99 13.52 -39.75
CA TRP A 2 35.66 12.46 -38.80
C TRP A 2 34.19 12.67 -38.40
N SER A 3 33.34 11.67 -38.67
CA SER A 3 31.98 11.64 -38.15
C SER A 3 31.99 11.30 -36.66
N PRO A 4 31.07 11.86 -35.86
CA PRO A 4 31.03 11.64 -34.43
C PRO A 4 30.52 10.23 -34.12
N ALA A 5 31.16 9.56 -33.16
CA ALA A 5 30.63 8.37 -32.53
C ALA A 5 29.48 8.78 -31.61
N LEU A 6 28.28 8.26 -31.87
CA LEU A 6 27.15 8.30 -30.96
C LEU A 6 27.51 7.43 -29.75
N PHE A 7 27.76 8.05 -28.60
CA PHE A 7 27.82 7.33 -27.33
C PHE A 7 26.38 7.02 -26.91
N LEU A 8 25.96 5.77 -27.15
CA LEU A 8 24.76 5.22 -26.53
C LEU A 8 25.11 4.95 -25.05
N SER A 9 24.73 5.86 -24.16
CA SER A 9 24.80 5.62 -22.72
C SER A 9 23.75 4.58 -22.36
N LEU A 10 24.15 3.31 -22.35
CA LEU A 10 23.43 2.25 -21.65
C LEU A 10 23.56 2.55 -20.15
N LEU A 11 22.56 3.24 -19.59
CA LEU A 11 22.35 3.26 -18.15
C LEU A 11 22.07 1.82 -17.70
N PRO A 12 22.63 1.37 -16.57
CA PRO A 12 22.45 0.01 -16.12
C PRO A 12 21.02 -0.16 -15.60
N LEU A 13 20.21 -0.93 -16.32
CA LEU A 13 19.03 -1.61 -15.77
C LEU A 13 19.51 -2.56 -14.67
N VAL A 14 19.53 -2.09 -13.43
CA VAL A 14 19.52 -2.98 -12.26
C VAL A 14 18.12 -2.91 -11.67
N SER A 15 17.16 -3.51 -12.38
CA SER A 15 15.84 -3.83 -11.85
C SER A 15 15.97 -5.03 -10.92
N ALA A 16 16.32 -4.73 -9.67
CA ALA A 16 16.02 -5.56 -8.50
C ALA A 16 16.03 -4.61 -7.29
N GLN A 17 14.87 -3.99 -7.03
CA GLN A 17 14.72 -2.98 -5.96
C GLN A 17 14.80 -3.60 -4.56
N LEU A 18 14.41 -4.87 -4.44
CA LEU A 18 14.68 -5.66 -3.24
C LEU A 18 16.19 -5.85 -3.05
N SER A 19 16.67 -5.63 -1.82
CA SER A 19 18.08 -5.76 -1.47
C SER A 19 18.49 -7.20 -1.13
N GLY A 20 17.53 -8.10 -0.96
CA GLY A 20 17.76 -9.51 -0.63
C GLY A 20 16.51 -10.38 -0.72
N THR A 21 16.52 -11.51 -0.01
CA THR A 21 15.34 -12.37 0.13
C THR A 21 14.33 -11.74 1.07
N VAL A 22 13.05 -11.89 0.76
CA VAL A 22 11.93 -11.55 1.65
C VAL A 22 11.26 -12.82 2.14
N GLY A 23 10.37 -12.68 3.14
CA GLY A 23 9.58 -13.79 3.67
C GLY A 23 10.23 -14.50 4.86
N PRO A 24 9.52 -15.47 5.48
CA PRO A 24 10.02 -16.24 6.61
C PRO A 24 11.20 -17.15 6.21
N THR A 25 12.11 -17.39 7.15
CA THR A 25 13.28 -18.26 6.91
C THR A 25 12.98 -19.75 7.13
N THR A 26 11.86 -20.07 7.75
CA THR A 26 11.36 -21.45 7.89
C THR A 26 9.89 -21.57 7.51
N THR A 27 9.50 -22.73 6.98
CA THR A 27 8.13 -22.93 6.46
C THR A 27 7.11 -23.12 7.59
N THR A 28 5.86 -22.70 7.37
CA THR A 28 4.69 -23.02 8.23
C THR A 28 4.65 -24.50 8.63
N ALA A 29 4.86 -25.42 7.68
CA ALA A 29 4.87 -26.86 7.93
C ALA A 29 5.94 -27.28 8.95
N SER A 30 7.12 -26.64 8.91
CA SER A 30 8.19 -26.92 9.88
C SER A 30 7.86 -26.39 11.28
N LYS A 31 7.24 -25.20 11.37
CA LYS A 31 6.77 -24.56 12.61
C LYS A 31 5.65 -25.41 13.25
N ALA A 32 4.65 -25.79 12.46
CA ALA A 32 3.56 -26.67 12.88
C ALA A 32 4.05 -28.06 13.31
N ALA A 33 5.01 -28.66 12.60
CA ALA A 33 5.60 -29.95 12.97
C ALA A 33 6.31 -29.93 14.32
N LYS A 34 6.85 -28.77 14.75
CA LYS A 34 7.44 -28.61 16.08
C LYS A 34 6.34 -28.57 17.14
N LYS A 35 5.32 -27.72 16.96
CA LYS A 35 4.20 -27.59 17.89
C LYS A 35 3.05 -26.80 17.28
N VAL A 36 1.82 -27.30 17.44
CA VAL A 36 0.60 -26.55 17.15
C VAL A 36 -0.10 -26.17 18.44
N CYS A 37 -0.30 -24.87 18.65
CA CYS A 37 -1.05 -24.28 19.76
C CYS A 37 -2.44 -23.84 19.25
N ASN A 38 -3.36 -24.81 19.15
CA ASN A 38 -4.75 -24.53 18.80
C ASN A 38 -5.45 -23.74 19.92
N ILE A 39 -5.97 -22.54 19.63
CA ILE A 39 -6.56 -21.67 20.64
C ILE A 39 -7.71 -22.32 21.44
N LEU A 40 -8.41 -23.31 20.87
CA LEU A 40 -9.46 -24.05 21.58
C LEU A 40 -8.92 -24.86 22.76
N SER A 41 -7.66 -25.33 22.66
CA SER A 41 -6.95 -26.01 23.75
C SER A 41 -6.49 -25.05 24.85
N TYR A 42 -6.52 -23.74 24.57
CA TYR A 42 -6.14 -22.65 25.48
C TYR A 42 -7.35 -21.86 25.98
N GLY A 43 -8.55 -22.44 25.92
CA GLY A 43 -9.79 -21.85 26.41
C GLY A 43 -10.53 -20.99 25.39
N GLY A 44 -10.09 -20.99 24.13
CA GLY A 44 -10.81 -20.34 23.04
C GLY A 44 -12.17 -20.99 22.78
N VAL A 45 -13.13 -20.18 22.35
CA VAL A 45 -14.49 -20.59 22.05
C VAL A 45 -14.87 -20.03 20.68
N ALA A 46 -15.29 -20.93 19.79
CA ALA A 46 -15.84 -20.58 18.48
C ALA A 46 -17.23 -19.95 18.64
N SER A 47 -17.24 -18.67 18.97
CA SER A 47 -18.38 -17.79 19.07
C SER A 47 -17.97 -16.39 18.63
N ALA A 48 -18.75 -15.74 17.77
CA ALA A 48 -18.50 -14.38 17.30
C ALA A 48 -18.52 -13.33 18.43
N THR A 49 -19.00 -13.67 19.63
CA THR A 49 -19.16 -12.73 20.74
C THR A 49 -18.27 -13.02 21.95
N THR A 50 -17.79 -14.26 22.10
CA THR A 50 -16.94 -14.64 23.23
C THR A 50 -15.53 -14.09 23.00
N ASP A 51 -14.96 -13.42 23.99
CA ASP A 51 -13.60 -12.89 23.90
C ASP A 51 -12.57 -14.03 23.86
N ASN A 52 -11.76 -14.07 22.80
CA ASN A 52 -10.71 -15.05 22.59
C ASN A 52 -9.29 -14.49 22.82
N SER A 53 -9.16 -13.23 23.26
CA SER A 53 -7.87 -12.56 23.49
C SER A 53 -6.91 -13.38 24.38
N ALA A 54 -7.39 -13.85 25.53
CA ALA A 54 -6.59 -14.64 26.48
C ALA A 54 -6.16 -16.00 25.92
N ALA A 55 -7.00 -16.62 25.09
CA ALA A 55 -6.69 -17.89 24.44
C ALA A 55 -5.60 -17.72 23.37
N ILE A 56 -5.70 -16.66 22.56
CA ILE A 56 -4.68 -16.30 21.57
C ILE A 56 -3.35 -15.99 22.26
N ALA A 57 -3.36 -15.13 23.30
CA ALA A 57 -2.15 -14.79 24.06
C ALA A 57 -1.50 -16.02 24.71
N SER A 58 -2.29 -16.94 25.25
CA SER A 58 -1.78 -18.18 25.86
C SER A 58 -1.23 -19.16 24.83
N ALA A 59 -1.87 -19.27 23.66
CA ALA A 59 -1.38 -20.07 22.55
C ALA A 59 -0.06 -19.49 22.00
N TRP A 60 0.04 -18.17 21.84
CA TRP A 60 1.27 -17.47 21.49
C TRP A 60 2.38 -17.76 22.50
N ALA A 61 2.15 -17.53 23.79
CA ALA A 61 3.15 -17.81 24.83
C ALA A 61 3.67 -19.26 24.80
N ALA A 62 2.84 -20.21 24.36
CA ALA A 62 3.22 -21.60 24.24
C ALA A 62 3.93 -21.97 22.92
N CYS A 63 3.79 -21.18 21.85
CA CYS A 63 4.32 -21.46 20.51
C CYS A 63 5.28 -20.39 19.95
N ALA A 64 5.51 -19.28 20.65
CA ALA A 64 6.33 -18.14 20.22
C ALA A 64 7.78 -18.50 19.86
N THR A 65 8.25 -19.71 20.19
CA THR A 65 9.59 -20.19 19.82
C THR A 65 9.50 -21.45 18.97
N GLY A 66 9.31 -21.30 17.66
CA GLY A 66 9.32 -22.38 16.68
C GLY A 66 7.98 -23.04 16.36
N GLY A 67 6.86 -22.58 16.93
CA GLY A 67 5.56 -23.25 16.81
C GLY A 67 4.56 -22.50 15.95
N GLU A 68 3.34 -23.03 15.86
CA GLU A 68 2.22 -22.42 15.17
C GLU A 68 1.08 -22.12 16.15
N VAL A 69 0.60 -20.88 16.16
CA VAL A 69 -0.69 -20.54 16.76
C VAL A 69 -1.78 -20.82 15.75
N TYR A 70 -2.69 -21.74 16.08
CA TYR A 70 -3.74 -22.17 15.16
C TYR A 70 -5.12 -21.67 15.62
N ILE A 71 -5.79 -20.91 14.75
CA ILE A 71 -7.16 -20.43 14.92
C ILE A 71 -8.03 -21.20 13.90
N PRO A 72 -8.74 -22.26 14.33
CA PRO A 72 -9.50 -23.11 13.42
C PRO A 72 -10.63 -22.37 12.71
N SER A 73 -11.25 -23.01 11.72
CA SER A 73 -12.47 -22.50 11.11
C SER A 73 -13.58 -22.32 12.15
N GLY A 74 -14.22 -21.15 12.13
CA GLY A 74 -15.22 -20.73 13.11
C GLY A 74 -15.29 -19.21 13.22
N SER A 75 -16.14 -18.73 14.12
CA SER A 75 -16.23 -17.30 14.45
C SER A 75 -15.63 -17.05 15.83
N TYR A 76 -14.85 -15.99 16.01
CA TYR A 76 -14.14 -15.71 17.26
C TYR A 76 -14.26 -14.24 17.63
N GLY A 77 -14.95 -13.93 18.73
CA GLY A 77 -15.01 -12.57 19.25
C GLY A 77 -13.66 -12.10 19.81
N LEU A 78 -13.35 -10.82 19.64
CA LEU A 78 -12.18 -10.16 20.20
C LEU A 78 -12.63 -8.90 20.95
N ALA A 79 -12.74 -9.03 22.28
CA ALA A 79 -13.18 -7.95 23.16
C ALA A 79 -12.00 -7.15 23.71
N ASN A 80 -10.87 -7.82 23.94
CA ASN A 80 -9.61 -7.20 24.33
C ASN A 80 -8.57 -7.40 23.22
N TRP A 81 -7.69 -6.42 23.05
CA TRP A 81 -6.63 -6.46 22.05
C TRP A 81 -5.50 -7.39 22.47
N VAL A 82 -4.80 -7.94 21.48
CA VAL A 82 -3.66 -8.84 21.69
C VAL A 82 -2.37 -8.18 21.23
N THR A 83 -1.38 -8.14 22.13
CA THR A 83 0.00 -7.80 21.81
C THR A 83 0.84 -9.06 21.91
N LEU A 84 1.37 -9.49 20.77
CA LEU A 84 2.13 -10.71 20.59
C LEU A 84 3.58 -10.32 20.28
N THR A 85 4.45 -10.49 21.27
CA THR A 85 5.83 -9.96 21.23
C THR A 85 6.86 -11.07 21.36
N GLY A 86 8.06 -10.85 20.82
CA GLY A 86 9.23 -11.70 21.04
C GLY A 86 9.15 -13.07 20.37
N GLY A 87 8.44 -13.17 19.24
CA GLY A 87 8.34 -14.41 18.48
C GLY A 87 9.64 -14.73 17.74
N THR A 88 9.94 -16.02 17.58
CA THR A 88 11.05 -16.50 16.77
C THR A 88 10.63 -17.79 16.09
N SER A 89 10.64 -17.80 14.76
CA SER A 89 10.24 -18.97 13.96
C SER A 89 8.80 -19.40 14.28
N VAL A 90 7.86 -18.46 14.24
CA VAL A 90 6.47 -18.67 14.68
C VAL A 90 5.48 -18.30 13.58
N SER A 91 4.40 -19.06 13.46
CA SER A 91 3.29 -18.74 12.54
C SER A 91 1.97 -18.52 13.28
N ILE A 92 1.09 -17.72 12.69
CA ILE A 92 -0.33 -17.65 13.01
C ILE A 92 -1.09 -18.16 11.79
N ASN A 93 -1.77 -19.29 11.96
CA ASN A 93 -2.64 -19.87 10.95
C ASN A 93 -4.11 -19.53 11.31
N LEU A 94 -4.68 -18.56 10.60
CA LEU A 94 -6.03 -18.04 10.77
C LEU A 94 -6.98 -18.67 9.74
N GLU A 95 -7.70 -19.72 10.13
CA GLU A 95 -8.72 -20.36 9.28
C GLU A 95 -10.15 -19.89 9.61
N GLY A 96 -10.30 -19.21 10.75
CA GLY A 96 -11.55 -18.64 11.22
C GLY A 96 -11.70 -17.17 10.89
N ILE A 97 -12.80 -16.60 11.39
CA ILE A 97 -13.09 -15.16 11.30
C ILE A 97 -13.03 -14.56 12.70
N ILE A 98 -12.15 -13.58 12.89
CA ILE A 98 -12.10 -12.75 14.10
C ILE A 98 -13.10 -11.61 13.95
N TYR A 99 -13.99 -11.43 14.92
CA TYR A 99 -14.96 -10.35 14.97
C TYR A 99 -14.63 -9.39 16.10
N ARG A 100 -14.49 -8.09 15.80
CA ARG A 100 -14.35 -7.07 16.83
C ARG A 100 -15.61 -7.05 17.71
N THR A 101 -15.42 -7.15 19.02
CA THR A 101 -16.45 -6.84 20.03
C THR A 101 -16.00 -5.77 21.01
N GLY A 102 -14.69 -5.52 21.11
CA GLY A 102 -14.09 -4.48 21.93
C GLY A 102 -14.22 -3.09 21.31
N THR A 103 -14.10 -2.05 22.13
CA THR A 103 -14.24 -0.64 21.69
C THR A 103 -13.05 0.23 22.09
N ALA A 104 -11.99 -0.36 22.65
CA ALA A 104 -10.81 0.40 23.03
C ALA A 104 -10.07 0.95 21.79
N GLY A 105 -9.36 2.06 21.93
CA GLY A 105 -8.41 2.50 20.90
C GLY A 105 -7.19 1.56 20.79
N GLY A 106 -6.29 1.84 19.86
CA GLY A 106 -5.06 1.06 19.65
C GLY A 106 -5.14 0.16 18.42
N ASN A 107 -4.53 -1.03 18.52
CA ASN A 107 -4.50 -2.05 17.45
C ASN A 107 -5.14 -3.32 17.98
N MET A 108 -6.09 -3.92 17.25
CA MET A 108 -6.76 -5.15 17.66
C MET A 108 -5.77 -6.31 17.80
N ILE A 109 -4.88 -6.45 16.80
CA ILE A 109 -3.79 -7.41 16.76
C ILE A 109 -2.49 -6.63 16.54
N TYR A 110 -1.56 -6.74 17.50
CA TYR A 110 -0.27 -6.10 17.43
C TYR A 110 0.84 -7.15 17.55
N ILE A 111 1.63 -7.34 16.48
CA ILE A 111 2.80 -8.21 16.47
C ILE A 111 4.04 -7.31 16.57
N GLU A 112 4.92 -7.54 17.55
CA GLU A 112 6.10 -6.70 17.73
C GLU A 112 7.38 -7.51 18.05
N HIS A 113 8.53 -6.95 17.68
CA HIS A 113 9.87 -7.49 18.01
C HIS A 113 9.99 -9.00 17.74
N THR A 114 9.65 -9.41 16.51
CA THR A 114 9.47 -10.82 16.13
C THR A 114 10.26 -11.14 14.86
N THR A 115 10.83 -12.34 14.76
CA THR A 115 11.61 -12.76 13.59
C THR A 115 11.20 -14.14 13.07
N ASP A 116 11.33 -14.36 11.76
CA ASP A 116 10.88 -15.58 11.07
C ASP A 116 9.40 -15.85 11.34
N PHE A 117 8.56 -14.94 10.85
CA PHE A 117 7.14 -14.84 11.18
C PHE A 117 6.23 -15.03 9.97
N GLU A 118 5.06 -15.63 10.18
CA GLU A 118 4.10 -15.83 9.10
C GLU A 118 2.67 -15.71 9.63
N PHE A 119 1.88 -14.79 9.09
CA PHE A 119 0.46 -14.65 9.38
C PHE A 119 -0.31 -15.01 8.12
N TYR A 120 -1.04 -16.13 8.14
CA TYR A 120 -1.65 -16.64 6.93
C TYR A 120 -2.96 -17.40 7.17
N SER A 121 -3.66 -17.72 6.09
CA SER A 121 -4.69 -18.76 6.06
C SER A 121 -4.32 -19.83 5.04
N ALA A 122 -4.30 -21.09 5.47
CA ALA A 122 -4.09 -22.23 4.61
C ALA A 122 -5.24 -22.47 3.62
N ASN A 123 -6.45 -21.97 3.91
CA ASN A 123 -7.62 -22.11 3.05
C ASN A 123 -8.03 -20.82 2.32
N SER A 124 -7.24 -19.74 2.45
CA SER A 124 -7.49 -18.44 1.84
C SER A 124 -8.85 -17.82 2.21
N ALA A 125 -9.39 -18.18 3.38
CA ALA A 125 -10.69 -17.71 3.88
C ALA A 125 -10.62 -17.14 5.31
N GLY A 126 -9.42 -17.11 5.92
CA GLY A 126 -9.17 -16.39 7.16
C GLY A 126 -9.47 -14.90 7.04
N ALA A 127 -10.15 -14.33 8.04
CA ALA A 127 -10.50 -12.91 8.00
C ALA A 127 -10.57 -12.24 9.37
N VAL A 128 -10.40 -10.92 9.37
CA VAL A 128 -10.72 -10.07 10.52
C VAL A 128 -11.80 -9.07 10.11
N GLN A 129 -12.96 -9.16 10.77
CA GLN A 129 -14.07 -8.22 10.66
C GLN A 129 -13.98 -7.17 11.77
N GLY A 130 -13.59 -5.96 11.40
CA GLY A 130 -13.40 -4.82 12.29
C GLY A 130 -14.69 -4.12 12.72
N TYR A 131 -15.81 -4.28 12.00
CA TYR A 131 -17.07 -3.58 12.24
C TYR A 131 -16.87 -2.07 12.47
N GLY A 132 -16.07 -1.44 11.60
CA GLY A 132 -15.75 -0.02 11.58
C GLY A 132 -16.97 0.86 11.47
N TYR A 133 -18.00 0.43 10.72
CA TYR A 133 -19.27 1.15 10.60
C TYR A 133 -19.90 1.57 11.95
N GLN A 134 -19.66 0.83 13.04
CA GLN A 134 -20.19 1.16 14.38
C GLN A 134 -19.53 2.40 15.01
N PHE A 135 -18.31 2.74 14.58
CA PHE A 135 -17.65 4.00 14.92
C PHE A 135 -18.01 5.09 13.91
N LEU A 136 -17.93 4.75 12.62
CA LEU A 136 -18.12 5.70 11.52
C LEU A 136 -19.55 6.25 11.45
N GLU A 137 -20.58 5.48 11.84
CA GLU A 137 -21.96 5.98 11.93
C GLU A 137 -22.11 7.15 12.92
N ASN A 138 -21.16 7.31 13.85
CA ASN A 138 -21.11 8.38 14.84
C ASN A 138 -20.07 9.46 14.48
N GLY A 139 -19.40 9.36 13.33
CA GLY A 139 -18.30 10.26 12.95
C GLY A 139 -17.04 10.08 13.79
N GLU A 140 -16.82 8.88 14.32
CA GLU A 140 -15.66 8.54 15.15
C GLU A 140 -14.79 7.49 14.45
N TYR A 141 -13.51 7.44 14.82
CA TYR A 141 -12.59 6.36 14.46
C TYR A 141 -12.32 5.48 15.69
N GLY A 142 -12.06 4.19 15.46
CA GLY A 142 -11.81 3.20 16.50
C GLY A 142 -10.39 2.62 16.47
N PRO A 143 -10.21 1.34 16.84
CA PRO A 143 -8.92 0.66 16.73
C PRO A 143 -8.54 0.37 15.28
N ARG A 144 -7.25 0.18 15.03
CA ARG A 144 -6.71 -0.40 13.79
C ARG A 144 -6.80 -1.92 13.87
N ILE A 145 -6.85 -2.61 12.73
CA ILE A 145 -6.94 -4.08 12.74
C ILE A 145 -5.58 -4.72 13.06
N LEU A 146 -4.58 -4.56 12.19
CA LEU A 146 -3.31 -5.28 12.28
C LEU A 146 -2.13 -4.31 12.20
N ARG A 147 -1.23 -4.41 13.17
CA ARG A 147 0.07 -3.73 13.14
C ARG A 147 1.19 -4.74 13.34
N LEU A 148 2.23 -4.65 12.52
CA LEU A 148 3.53 -5.27 12.74
C LEU A 148 4.52 -4.15 13.09
N TYR A 149 5.34 -4.34 14.12
CA TYR A 149 6.37 -3.38 14.52
C TYR A 149 7.71 -4.09 14.78
N GLU A 150 8.76 -3.67 14.09
CA GLU A 150 10.09 -4.32 14.18
C GLU A 150 9.99 -5.85 13.99
N VAL A 151 9.29 -6.25 12.91
CA VAL A 151 9.18 -7.64 12.48
C VAL A 151 10.15 -7.88 11.32
N THR A 152 10.91 -8.96 11.37
CA THR A 152 11.95 -9.28 10.38
C THR A 152 11.79 -10.70 9.82
N ASP A 153 12.05 -10.88 8.53
CA ASP A 153 11.89 -12.16 7.81
C ASP A 153 10.47 -12.69 7.97
N PHE A 154 9.52 -12.07 7.27
CA PHE A 154 8.11 -12.34 7.52
C PHE A 154 7.23 -12.30 6.28
N SER A 155 6.08 -12.96 6.39
CA SER A 155 5.00 -12.82 5.41
C SER A 155 3.63 -12.62 6.07
N VAL A 156 2.75 -11.89 5.37
CA VAL A 156 1.32 -11.77 5.69
C VAL A 156 0.54 -12.01 4.40
N HIS A 157 -0.25 -13.08 4.36
CA HIS A 157 -0.90 -13.46 3.10
C HIS A 157 -2.17 -14.30 3.26
N ASP A 158 -2.92 -14.43 2.18
CA ASP A 158 -4.11 -15.29 2.09
C ASP A 158 -5.20 -14.97 3.14
N ILE A 159 -5.28 -13.72 3.59
CA ILE A 159 -6.28 -13.26 4.55
C ILE A 159 -7.04 -12.01 4.07
N ALA A 160 -8.24 -11.81 4.62
CA ALA A 160 -9.04 -10.61 4.40
C ALA A 160 -9.07 -9.70 5.64
N LEU A 161 -8.87 -8.40 5.45
CA LEU A 161 -9.05 -7.38 6.50
C LEU A 161 -10.24 -6.48 6.12
N VAL A 162 -11.28 -6.48 6.92
CA VAL A 162 -12.59 -5.93 6.50
C VAL A 162 -13.13 -4.97 7.54
N ASP A 163 -13.60 -3.81 7.07
CA ASP A 163 -14.32 -2.80 7.83
C ASP A 163 -13.52 -2.36 9.06
N SER A 164 -12.27 -1.92 8.86
CA SER A 164 -11.48 -1.39 9.96
C SER A 164 -12.13 -0.11 10.51
N PRO A 165 -12.20 0.08 11.83
CA PRO A 165 -12.58 1.36 12.44
C PRO A 165 -11.57 2.51 12.19
N ALA A 166 -10.37 2.19 11.71
CA ALA A 166 -9.31 3.11 11.30
C ALA A 166 -8.46 2.39 10.23
N PHE A 167 -7.14 2.27 10.41
CA PHE A 167 -6.23 1.61 9.45
C PHE A 167 -6.38 0.07 9.47
N HIS A 168 -6.20 -0.58 8.32
CA HIS A 168 -6.33 -2.03 8.19
C HIS A 168 -5.01 -2.73 8.51
N LEU A 169 -3.93 -2.42 7.79
CA LEU A 169 -2.60 -3.00 7.97
C LEU A 169 -1.53 -1.90 8.05
N THR A 170 -0.72 -1.95 9.10
CA THR A 170 0.49 -1.12 9.21
C THR A 170 1.72 -1.99 9.45
N LEU A 171 2.75 -1.77 8.63
CA LEU A 171 4.10 -2.31 8.79
C LEU A 171 5.03 -1.19 9.26
N ASP A 172 5.35 -1.20 10.54
CA ASP A 172 6.20 -0.21 11.19
C ASP A 172 7.61 -0.75 11.35
N THR A 173 8.58 -0.12 10.69
CA THR A 173 10.01 -0.42 10.85
C THR A 173 10.29 -1.92 10.66
N CYS A 174 9.68 -2.51 9.63
CA CYS A 174 9.79 -3.94 9.34
C CYS A 174 10.90 -4.22 8.31
N THR A 175 11.38 -5.47 8.21
CA THR A 175 12.46 -5.82 7.27
C THR A 175 12.29 -7.21 6.66
N ASN A 176 12.68 -7.41 5.40
CA ASN A 176 12.59 -8.69 4.69
C ASN A 176 11.15 -9.26 4.66
N GLY A 177 10.19 -8.40 4.32
CA GLY A 177 8.76 -8.71 4.38
C GLY A 177 8.14 -9.05 3.02
N GLU A 178 7.19 -9.97 2.97
CA GLU A 178 6.39 -10.28 1.79
C GLU A 178 4.88 -10.24 2.12
N ILE A 179 4.12 -9.40 1.43
CA ILE A 179 2.68 -9.20 1.66
C ILE A 179 1.94 -9.49 0.37
N TYR A 180 1.06 -10.50 0.37
CA TYR A 180 0.42 -10.90 -0.87
C TYR A 180 -0.87 -11.69 -0.72
N ASN A 181 -1.61 -11.85 -1.83
CA ASN A 181 -2.89 -12.55 -1.85
C ASN A 181 -3.81 -12.03 -0.75
N MET A 182 -4.00 -10.72 -0.68
CA MET A 182 -4.85 -10.08 0.32
C MET A 182 -5.99 -9.31 -0.31
N ILE A 183 -7.09 -9.22 0.43
CA ILE A 183 -8.16 -8.29 0.12
C ILE A 183 -8.49 -7.43 1.35
N ILE A 184 -8.48 -6.13 1.16
CA ILE A 184 -8.79 -5.13 2.17
C ILE A 184 -10.03 -4.37 1.73
N ARG A 185 -11.06 -4.32 2.58
CA ARG A 185 -12.29 -3.57 2.29
C ARG A 185 -12.74 -2.72 3.48
N GLY A 186 -12.46 -1.43 3.41
CA GLY A 186 -12.98 -0.39 4.29
C GLY A 186 -14.16 0.37 3.69
N ALA A 187 -14.71 1.27 4.50
CA ALA A 187 -15.76 2.17 4.06
C ALA A 187 -15.20 3.35 3.23
N ASN A 188 -16.09 4.10 2.58
CA ASN A 188 -15.74 5.19 1.66
C ASN A 188 -15.50 6.52 2.41
N GLU A 189 -14.51 6.56 3.29
CA GLU A 189 -14.03 7.76 4.01
C GLU A 189 -12.50 7.71 4.19
N GLY A 190 -11.87 8.88 4.40
CA GLY A 190 -10.46 9.00 4.78
C GLY A 190 -10.16 8.36 6.14
N GLY A 191 -8.90 8.23 6.52
CA GLY A 191 -8.45 7.60 7.78
C GLY A 191 -8.71 6.10 7.89
N LEU A 192 -9.06 5.45 6.77
CA LEU A 192 -9.37 4.02 6.63
C LEU A 192 -8.31 3.29 5.79
N ASP A 193 -7.06 3.67 5.99
CA ASP A 193 -5.86 3.28 5.26
C ASP A 193 -5.80 1.76 5.05
N GLY A 194 -5.41 1.35 3.85
CA GLY A 194 -5.26 -0.05 3.46
C GLY A 194 -3.98 -0.63 4.03
N VAL A 195 -2.87 -0.38 3.33
CA VAL A 195 -1.52 -0.78 3.75
C VAL A 195 -0.64 0.44 3.89
N ASP A 196 -0.19 0.72 5.11
CA ASP A 196 0.92 1.63 5.38
C ASP A 196 2.20 0.83 5.62
N VAL A 197 3.29 1.20 4.95
CA VAL A 197 4.56 0.48 5.07
C VAL A 197 5.76 1.41 5.18
N TRP A 198 6.63 1.14 6.13
CA TRP A 198 8.00 1.68 6.18
C TRP A 198 8.96 0.69 6.81
N GLY A 199 10.23 0.74 6.40
CA GLY A 199 11.19 -0.30 6.67
C GLY A 199 12.15 -0.55 5.50
N ASP A 200 12.74 -1.75 5.44
CA ASP A 200 13.72 -2.10 4.42
C ASP A 200 13.41 -3.45 3.77
N ASN A 201 13.62 -3.58 2.46
CA ASN A 201 13.50 -4.86 1.74
C ASN A 201 12.11 -5.51 1.93
N ILE A 202 11.06 -4.85 1.43
CA ILE A 202 9.67 -5.32 1.55
C ILE A 202 9.05 -5.43 0.16
N TRP A 203 8.39 -6.56 -0.10
CA TRP A 203 7.63 -6.81 -1.32
C TRP A 203 6.14 -6.86 -0.99
N VAL A 204 5.35 -5.99 -1.62
CA VAL A 204 3.89 -6.00 -1.54
C VAL A 204 3.35 -6.29 -2.92
N HIS A 205 2.62 -7.38 -3.10
CA HIS A 205 2.04 -7.69 -4.40
C HIS A 205 0.72 -8.42 -4.32
N ASP A 206 -0.09 -8.38 -5.37
CA ASP A 206 -1.35 -9.13 -5.44
C ASP A 206 -2.30 -8.78 -4.27
N VAL A 207 -2.56 -7.48 -4.10
CA VAL A 207 -3.45 -6.92 -3.06
C VAL A 207 -4.56 -6.09 -3.70
N GLU A 208 -5.81 -6.36 -3.33
CA GLU A 208 -6.96 -5.50 -3.65
C GLU A 208 -7.31 -4.65 -2.42
N VAL A 209 -7.47 -3.33 -2.61
CA VAL A 209 -7.89 -2.40 -1.57
C VAL A 209 -9.11 -1.60 -2.03
N THR A 210 -10.13 -1.56 -1.18
CA THR A 210 -11.28 -0.64 -1.26
C THR A 210 -11.35 0.18 0.02
N ASN A 211 -11.41 1.51 -0.08
CA ASN A 211 -11.58 2.47 1.01
C ASN A 211 -11.76 3.89 0.42
N LYS A 212 -11.38 4.96 1.13
CA LYS A 212 -11.21 6.29 0.52
C LYS A 212 -9.98 7.04 1.04
N ASP A 213 -8.98 6.27 1.46
CA ASP A 213 -7.65 6.72 1.88
C ASP A 213 -6.57 5.80 1.26
N GLU A 214 -5.39 5.73 1.85
CA GLU A 214 -4.24 4.97 1.33
C GLU A 214 -4.62 3.58 0.79
N CYS A 215 -4.21 3.30 -0.45
CA CYS A 215 -4.27 1.95 -1.02
C CYS A 215 -3.10 1.11 -0.47
N VAL A 216 -1.93 1.21 -1.11
CA VAL A 216 -0.64 0.80 -0.56
C VAL A 216 0.25 2.04 -0.56
N THR A 217 0.70 2.47 0.61
CA THR A 217 1.41 3.74 0.79
C THR A 217 2.71 3.54 1.55
N VAL A 218 3.81 4.03 0.97
CA VAL A 218 5.13 4.04 1.62
C VAL A 218 5.26 5.28 2.51
N LYS A 219 5.72 5.09 3.74
CA LYS A 219 6.06 6.16 4.70
C LYS A 219 7.58 6.21 4.93
N SER A 220 8.05 7.24 5.62
CA SER A 220 9.47 7.44 5.94
C SER A 220 9.84 6.91 7.34
N PRO A 221 11.05 6.38 7.57
CA PRO A 221 12.10 6.07 6.58
C PRO A 221 11.85 4.74 5.87
N ALA A 222 12.24 4.64 4.60
CA ALA A 222 12.03 3.42 3.82
C ALA A 222 13.07 3.19 2.74
N SER A 223 13.49 1.94 2.56
CA SER A 223 14.38 1.56 1.46
C SER A 223 14.02 0.23 0.83
N ASN A 224 14.35 0.07 -0.45
CA ASN A 224 14.29 -1.22 -1.13
C ASN A 224 12.89 -1.86 -1.08
N ILE A 225 11.85 -1.08 -1.41
CA ILE A 225 10.46 -1.55 -1.41
C ILE A 225 9.98 -1.73 -2.84
N LEU A 226 9.43 -2.91 -3.13
CA LEU A 226 8.76 -3.23 -4.38
C LEU A 226 7.26 -3.39 -4.12
N VAL A 227 6.43 -2.62 -4.81
CA VAL A 227 4.98 -2.71 -4.77
C VAL A 227 4.47 -3.02 -6.17
N GLU A 228 3.81 -4.17 -6.38
CA GLU A 228 3.35 -4.50 -7.72
C GLU A 228 2.06 -5.32 -7.82
N SER A 229 1.36 -5.25 -8.97
CA SER A 229 0.07 -5.94 -9.15
C SER A 229 -0.92 -5.57 -8.04
N ILE A 230 -1.16 -4.26 -7.88
CA ILE A 230 -2.09 -3.72 -6.88
C ILE A 230 -3.37 -3.28 -7.56
N TYR A 231 -4.50 -3.65 -6.96
CA TYR A 231 -5.81 -3.23 -7.40
C TYR A 231 -6.46 -2.28 -6.38
N CYS A 232 -6.36 -0.99 -6.63
CA CYS A 232 -7.07 0.04 -5.88
C CYS A 232 -8.50 0.19 -6.45
N ASN A 233 -9.42 -0.60 -5.92
CA ASN A 233 -10.81 -0.70 -6.38
C ASN A 233 -11.71 0.22 -5.54
N TRP A 234 -11.88 1.47 -5.97
CA TRP A 234 -12.51 2.52 -5.19
C TRP A 234 -11.74 2.78 -3.87
N SER A 235 -10.67 3.56 -3.96
CA SER A 235 -9.73 3.83 -2.85
C SER A 235 -9.39 5.33 -2.79
N GLY A 236 -8.50 5.75 -1.89
CA GLY A 236 -7.74 6.98 -2.07
C GLY A 236 -6.70 6.82 -3.19
N GLY A 237 -6.08 5.65 -3.30
CA GLY A 237 -5.01 5.37 -4.26
C GLY A 237 -3.66 5.18 -3.56
N CYS A 238 -2.66 4.73 -4.30
CA CYS A 238 -1.31 4.57 -3.76
C CYS A 238 -0.65 5.94 -3.53
N ALA A 239 0.28 5.99 -2.58
CA ALA A 239 1.02 7.21 -2.30
C ALA A 239 2.42 6.98 -1.70
N ILE A 240 3.17 8.07 -1.57
CA ILE A 240 4.30 8.19 -0.65
C ILE A 240 4.08 9.41 0.26
N GLY A 241 4.28 9.21 1.56
CA GLY A 241 4.13 10.25 2.57
C GLY A 241 2.86 10.13 3.41
N SER A 242 2.50 11.11 4.21
CA SER A 242 3.10 12.45 4.28
C SER A 242 4.57 12.46 4.70
N LEU A 243 5.35 13.34 4.06
CA LEU A 243 6.79 13.49 4.28
C LEU A 243 7.09 14.79 5.04
N GLY A 244 8.02 14.72 5.97
CA GLY A 244 8.40 15.81 6.86
C GLY A 244 9.89 15.78 7.20
N ALA A 245 10.29 16.49 8.27
CA ALA A 245 11.71 16.70 8.55
C ALA A 245 12.50 15.38 8.76
N ASP A 246 13.59 15.30 8.00
CA ASP A 246 14.58 14.22 7.84
C ASP A 246 14.07 12.95 7.16
N THR A 247 13.23 13.14 6.14
CA THR A 247 12.84 12.11 5.16
C THR A 247 14.06 11.37 4.61
N ASP A 248 14.02 10.04 4.61
CA ASP A 248 15.07 9.17 4.07
C ASP A 248 14.39 8.01 3.36
N ILE A 249 14.04 8.22 2.09
CA ILE A 249 13.37 7.24 1.25
C ILE A 249 14.17 7.03 -0.03
N TYR A 250 14.55 5.77 -0.32
CA TYR A 250 15.25 5.47 -1.56
C TYR A 250 15.00 4.05 -2.09
N ASN A 251 15.19 3.84 -3.39
CA ASN A 251 15.01 2.53 -4.06
C ASN A 251 13.57 1.99 -3.88
N ILE A 252 12.60 2.74 -4.37
CA ILE A 252 11.17 2.37 -4.32
C ILE A 252 10.68 2.10 -5.74
N GLU A 253 9.98 0.99 -5.96
CA GLU A 253 9.28 0.72 -7.21
C GLU A 253 7.81 0.44 -6.97
N TYR A 254 6.97 1.11 -7.75
CA TYR A 254 5.57 0.73 -7.95
C TYR A 254 5.42 0.29 -9.40
N ASN A 255 4.91 -0.93 -9.61
CA ASN A 255 4.78 -1.51 -10.94
C ASN A 255 3.43 -2.21 -11.13
N HIS A 256 2.75 -2.07 -12.27
CA HIS A 256 1.46 -2.73 -12.51
C HIS A 256 0.39 -2.34 -11.47
N ILE A 257 0.13 -1.05 -11.34
CA ILE A 257 -0.87 -0.52 -10.41
C ILE A 257 -2.15 -0.21 -11.19
N TYR A 258 -3.26 -0.85 -10.82
CA TYR A 258 -4.58 -0.58 -11.36
C TYR A 258 -5.41 0.24 -10.37
N SER A 259 -5.97 1.37 -10.81
CA SER A 259 -6.76 2.26 -9.93
C SER A 259 -8.03 2.79 -10.60
N GLN A 260 -9.15 2.67 -9.89
CA GLN A 260 -10.46 3.04 -10.42
C GLN A 260 -11.27 3.79 -9.36
N ASN A 261 -11.85 4.95 -9.72
CA ASN A 261 -12.60 5.83 -8.81
C ASN A 261 -11.79 6.22 -7.54
N CYS A 262 -10.48 6.36 -7.70
CA CYS A 262 -9.57 6.77 -6.63
C CYS A 262 -9.46 8.29 -6.52
N ASN A 263 -8.90 8.77 -5.40
CA ASN A 263 -8.51 10.17 -5.29
C ASN A 263 -7.34 10.47 -6.24
N GLN A 264 -6.40 9.53 -6.37
CA GLN A 264 -5.29 9.59 -7.32
C GLN A 264 -4.94 8.22 -7.91
N MET A 265 -4.19 8.19 -9.02
CA MET A 265 -3.44 6.99 -9.40
C MET A 265 -2.18 6.86 -8.51
N PHE A 266 -1.45 7.96 -8.31
CA PHE A 266 -0.34 8.03 -7.36
C PHE A 266 -0.14 9.45 -6.83
N MET A 267 0.14 9.58 -5.53
CA MET A 267 0.46 10.86 -4.92
C MET A 267 1.76 10.81 -4.11
N ILE A 268 2.60 11.82 -4.22
CA ILE A 268 3.72 12.05 -3.30
C ILE A 268 3.40 13.33 -2.54
N LYS A 269 3.24 13.25 -1.22
CA LYS A 269 2.74 14.37 -0.40
C LYS A 269 3.71 14.80 0.70
N SER A 270 3.96 16.11 0.80
CA SER A 270 4.69 16.74 1.90
C SER A 270 4.21 18.17 2.11
N ASN A 271 4.52 18.75 3.27
CA ASN A 271 4.39 20.19 3.49
C ASN A 271 5.60 20.72 4.26
N GLY A 272 6.57 21.31 3.57
CA GLY A 272 7.86 21.73 4.15
C GLY A 272 8.81 20.55 4.41
N GLY A 273 9.54 20.57 5.53
CA GLY A 273 10.44 19.49 5.91
C GLY A 273 11.84 19.54 5.26
N SER A 274 12.54 18.41 5.30
CA SER A 274 13.94 18.21 4.88
C SER A 274 14.19 16.74 4.53
N GLY A 275 15.39 16.43 4.04
CA GLY A 275 15.76 15.06 3.66
C GLY A 275 15.54 14.77 2.17
N THR A 276 15.53 13.51 1.80
CA THR A 276 15.54 13.05 0.40
C THR A 276 14.56 11.92 0.13
N LEU A 277 13.85 12.03 -0.98
CA LEU A 277 13.19 10.90 -1.65
C LEU A 277 13.87 10.71 -3.00
N GLU A 278 14.54 9.57 -3.19
CA GLU A 278 15.37 9.36 -4.37
C GLU A 278 15.34 7.95 -4.98
N ASN A 279 15.76 7.82 -6.23
CA ASN A 279 15.90 6.54 -6.93
C ASN A 279 14.58 5.73 -6.94
N CYS A 280 13.49 6.34 -7.43
CA CYS A 280 12.18 5.71 -7.46
C CYS A 280 11.67 5.49 -8.89
N LEU A 281 10.97 4.38 -9.11
CA LEU A 281 10.36 4.01 -10.39
C LEU A 281 8.85 3.77 -10.22
N PHE A 282 8.04 4.43 -11.05
CA PHE A 282 6.58 4.31 -11.04
C PHE A 282 6.13 3.91 -12.45
N ASP A 283 6.08 2.60 -12.69
CA ASP A 283 5.92 2.01 -14.02
C ASP A 283 4.60 1.24 -14.19
N ASN A 284 4.10 1.17 -15.42
CA ASN A 284 2.92 0.39 -15.80
C ASN A 284 1.68 0.69 -14.94
N PHE A 285 1.31 1.96 -14.82
CA PHE A 285 0.07 2.35 -14.17
C PHE A 285 -1.10 2.33 -15.16
N MET A 286 -2.25 1.85 -14.71
CA MET A 286 -3.49 1.89 -15.48
C MET A 286 -4.64 2.35 -14.60
N GLY A 287 -5.49 3.25 -15.08
CA GLY A 287 -6.63 3.67 -14.28
C GLY A 287 -7.66 4.52 -15.00
N HIS A 288 -8.83 4.68 -14.41
CA HIS A 288 -9.89 5.50 -14.97
C HIS A 288 -10.75 6.14 -13.88
N THR A 289 -11.40 7.26 -14.22
CA THR A 289 -12.34 7.98 -13.34
C THR A 289 -11.73 8.41 -12.01
N ASN A 290 -10.40 8.53 -11.95
CA ASN A 290 -9.67 9.03 -10.78
C ASN A 290 -9.71 10.56 -10.78
N ALA A 291 -9.76 11.18 -9.59
CA ALA A 291 -9.79 12.64 -9.48
C ALA A 291 -8.45 13.27 -9.93
N TYR A 292 -7.34 12.75 -9.40
CA TYR A 292 -5.97 13.03 -9.87
C TYR A 292 -5.36 11.79 -10.52
N THR A 293 -4.28 11.97 -11.25
CA THR A 293 -3.47 10.88 -11.81
C THR A 293 -2.08 10.88 -11.18
N LEU A 294 -1.11 11.59 -11.75
CA LEU A 294 0.20 11.83 -11.15
C LEU A 294 0.15 13.14 -10.37
N ASP A 295 0.28 13.06 -9.04
CA ASP A 295 0.26 14.22 -8.15
C ASP A 295 1.44 14.23 -7.17
N LEU A 296 2.49 14.99 -7.45
CA LEU A 296 3.50 15.34 -6.45
C LEU A 296 3.10 16.70 -5.88
N ASP A 297 2.68 16.72 -4.61
CA ASP A 297 2.27 17.93 -3.90
C ASP A 297 3.17 18.18 -2.68
N ALA A 298 4.15 19.06 -2.84
CA ALA A 298 5.02 19.49 -1.76
C ALA A 298 4.47 20.69 -0.95
N ASP A 299 3.24 21.13 -1.25
CA ASP A 299 2.46 22.13 -0.49
C ASP A 299 1.12 21.53 -0.05
N TRP A 300 1.14 20.26 0.37
CA TRP A 300 -0.07 19.52 0.70
C TRP A 300 -0.69 20.04 2.02
N THR A 301 -1.66 20.95 1.89
CA THR A 301 -2.19 21.73 3.04
C THR A 301 -2.97 20.95 4.09
N ASP A 302 -3.34 19.69 3.82
CA ASP A 302 -3.94 18.79 4.81
C ASP A 302 -2.89 18.29 5.83
N GLU A 303 -1.60 18.40 5.50
CA GLU A 303 -0.49 18.24 6.45
C GLU A 303 -0.10 19.58 7.09
N THR A 304 0.26 19.53 8.37
CA THR A 304 0.83 20.69 9.06
C THR A 304 2.21 21.00 8.51
N LEU A 305 2.46 22.25 8.09
CA LEU A 305 3.76 22.72 7.63
C LEU A 305 4.88 22.36 8.60
N ALA A 306 5.79 21.49 8.15
CA ALA A 306 6.99 21.10 8.85
C ALA A 306 8.11 22.13 8.65
N ALA A 307 8.97 22.28 9.65
CA ALA A 307 10.13 23.16 9.54
C ALA A 307 11.14 22.63 8.51
N GLY A 308 11.65 23.53 7.67
CA GLY A 308 12.61 23.22 6.62
C GLY A 308 12.15 23.78 5.28
N ASN A 309 13.00 23.63 4.26
CA ASN A 309 12.80 24.25 2.96
C ASN A 309 12.05 23.34 1.96
N GLY A 310 11.70 22.13 2.37
CA GLY A 310 11.12 21.10 1.52
C GLY A 310 11.98 19.83 1.49
N VAL A 311 11.34 18.69 1.24
CA VAL A 311 12.01 17.43 0.89
C VAL A 311 12.64 17.57 -0.50
N GLN A 312 13.86 17.07 -0.67
CA GLN A 312 14.48 16.97 -1.99
C GLN A 312 13.97 15.71 -2.70
N TYR A 313 13.37 15.89 -3.86
CA TYR A 313 12.95 14.80 -4.75
C TYR A 313 13.96 14.70 -5.89
N THR A 314 14.60 13.54 -6.06
CA THR A 314 15.57 13.37 -7.16
C THR A 314 15.58 11.97 -7.76
N ASN A 315 15.86 11.85 -9.05
CA ASN A 315 15.90 10.58 -9.77
C ASN A 315 14.59 9.78 -9.63
N LEU A 316 13.49 10.39 -10.08
CA LEU A 316 12.15 9.79 -10.08
C LEU A 316 11.70 9.59 -11.51
N THR A 317 11.35 8.35 -11.86
CA THR A 317 10.88 7.99 -13.20
C THR A 317 9.42 7.58 -13.16
N PHE A 318 8.59 8.19 -14.00
CA PHE A 318 7.19 7.85 -14.21
C PHE A 318 7.01 7.40 -15.65
N SER A 319 6.65 6.13 -15.88
CA SER A 319 6.61 5.56 -17.23
C SER A 319 5.45 4.58 -17.46
N HIS A 320 4.95 4.54 -18.70
CA HIS A 320 3.88 3.63 -19.15
C HIS A 320 2.56 3.79 -18.36
N TRP A 321 2.07 5.03 -18.29
CA TRP A 321 0.79 5.34 -17.65
C TRP A 321 -0.31 5.39 -18.70
N HIS A 322 -1.40 4.66 -18.49
CA HIS A 322 -2.52 4.60 -19.42
C HIS A 322 -3.87 4.80 -18.73
N GLY A 323 -4.80 5.43 -19.43
CA GLY A 323 -6.20 5.46 -19.06
C GLY A 323 -6.79 6.85 -19.03
N THR A 324 -7.64 7.12 -18.05
CA THR A 324 -8.42 8.36 -18.03
C THR A 324 -8.52 9.02 -16.65
N SER A 325 -8.78 10.34 -16.66
CA SER A 325 -9.02 11.14 -15.46
C SER A 325 -10.45 11.69 -15.46
N GLU A 326 -11.06 11.88 -14.27
CA GLU A 326 -12.43 12.40 -14.17
C GLU A 326 -12.55 13.78 -14.82
N ASN A 327 -11.65 14.71 -14.50
CA ASN A 327 -11.64 16.06 -15.05
C ASN A 327 -10.22 16.66 -15.08
N GLY A 328 -9.52 16.44 -16.19
CA GLY A 328 -8.14 16.88 -16.44
C GLY A 328 -7.99 18.38 -16.64
N ALA A 329 -9.09 19.11 -16.86
CA ALA A 329 -9.12 20.57 -16.94
C ALA A 329 -9.17 21.22 -15.55
N GLU A 330 -9.82 20.58 -14.57
CA GLU A 330 -9.89 21.02 -13.17
C GLU A 330 -8.68 20.53 -12.36
N ARG A 331 -8.27 19.28 -12.57
CA ARG A 331 -7.16 18.62 -11.90
C ARG A 331 -6.12 18.20 -12.95
N PRO A 332 -4.98 18.91 -13.07
CA PRO A 332 -3.97 18.58 -14.06
C PRO A 332 -3.56 17.10 -13.97
N VAL A 333 -3.53 16.39 -15.11
CA VAL A 333 -3.23 14.95 -15.14
C VAL A 333 -1.73 14.66 -14.91
N ILE A 334 -0.89 15.66 -15.13
CA ILE A 334 0.46 15.71 -14.57
C ILE A 334 0.46 16.91 -13.65
N ARG A 335 0.59 16.70 -12.35
CA ARG A 335 0.74 17.75 -11.36
C ARG A 335 2.01 17.50 -10.56
N LEU A 336 3.04 18.32 -10.79
CA LEU A 336 4.28 18.31 -10.01
C LEU A 336 4.48 19.68 -9.37
N VAL A 337 4.19 19.79 -8.09
CA VAL A 337 4.38 20.98 -7.27
C VAL A 337 5.55 20.74 -6.32
N CYS A 338 6.74 21.18 -6.74
CA CYS A 338 7.97 20.98 -5.98
C CYS A 338 8.34 22.23 -5.15
N PRO A 339 9.08 22.07 -4.04
CA PRO A 339 9.52 23.20 -3.22
C PRO A 339 10.39 24.18 -4.02
N ALA A 340 10.13 25.48 -3.92
CA ALA A 340 10.89 26.48 -4.66
C ALA A 340 12.35 26.61 -4.19
N GLU A 341 12.60 26.38 -2.90
CA GLU A 341 13.95 26.45 -2.31
C GLU A 341 14.74 25.15 -2.47
N VAL A 342 14.05 24.04 -2.76
CA VAL A 342 14.64 22.71 -2.98
C VAL A 342 13.95 22.06 -4.21
N PRO A 343 14.22 22.55 -5.43
CA PRO A 343 13.53 22.09 -6.64
C PRO A 343 13.70 20.60 -6.89
N CYS A 344 12.69 19.93 -7.47
CA CYS A 344 12.83 18.54 -7.90
C CYS A 344 13.82 18.44 -9.06
N THR A 345 14.70 17.43 -9.04
CA THR A 345 15.72 17.22 -10.06
C THR A 345 15.68 15.81 -10.63
N GLU A 346 16.22 15.62 -11.82
CA GLU A 346 16.31 14.28 -12.44
C GLU A 346 14.94 13.56 -12.49
N ILE A 347 13.89 14.31 -12.79
CA ILE A 347 12.54 13.75 -13.00
C ILE A 347 12.41 13.31 -14.45
N ASP A 348 11.98 12.08 -14.70
CA ASP A 348 11.70 11.58 -16.05
C ASP A 348 10.23 11.18 -16.14
N ILE A 349 9.52 11.75 -17.12
CA ILE A 349 8.15 11.39 -17.46
C ILE A 349 8.15 10.98 -18.93
N ASP A 350 7.98 9.69 -19.17
CA ASP A 350 7.91 9.10 -20.50
C ASP A 350 6.66 8.24 -20.65
N ALA A 351 6.18 8.04 -21.88
CA ALA A 351 5.05 7.15 -22.16
C ALA A 351 3.81 7.39 -21.24
N PHE A 352 3.43 8.66 -21.07
CA PHE A 352 2.31 9.08 -20.22
C PHE A 352 1.08 9.40 -21.08
N TYR A 353 0.12 8.47 -21.11
CA TYR A 353 -1.06 8.50 -21.99
C TYR A 353 -2.35 8.47 -21.15
N ILE A 354 -2.66 9.61 -20.52
CA ILE A 354 -3.93 9.83 -19.82
C ILE A 354 -4.77 10.78 -20.66
N TRP A 355 -6.08 10.55 -20.71
CA TRP A 355 -7.02 11.50 -21.30
C TRP A 355 -8.18 11.79 -20.36
N THR A 356 -8.63 13.03 -20.34
CA THR A 356 -9.79 13.39 -19.52
C THR A 356 -11.13 12.83 -20.03
N GLU A 357 -12.00 12.46 -19.09
CA GLU A 357 -13.39 12.04 -19.33
C GLU A 357 -14.35 13.24 -19.47
N ALA A 358 -13.93 14.43 -19.03
CA ALA A 358 -14.68 15.68 -19.08
C ALA A 358 -13.94 16.72 -19.94
N GLU A 359 -14.68 17.67 -20.52
CA GLU A 359 -14.14 18.69 -21.43
C GLU A 359 -13.43 18.13 -22.68
N ASP A 360 -12.80 18.98 -23.47
CA ASP A 360 -12.05 18.63 -24.69
C ASP A 360 -10.56 18.98 -24.60
N TYR A 361 -10.07 19.21 -23.37
CA TYR A 361 -8.67 19.48 -23.07
C TYR A 361 -8.31 19.09 -21.62
N GLU A 362 -7.03 18.88 -21.36
CA GLU A 362 -6.48 18.66 -20.02
C GLU A 362 -5.23 19.52 -19.79
N LEU A 363 -4.81 19.61 -18.54
CA LEU A 363 -3.67 20.43 -18.13
C LEU A 363 -2.52 19.56 -17.62
N TYR A 364 -1.29 19.98 -17.93
CA TYR A 364 -0.08 19.56 -17.23
C TYR A 364 0.48 20.75 -16.45
N LEU A 365 0.78 20.57 -15.17
CA LEU A 365 1.33 21.57 -14.26
C LEU A 365 2.66 21.06 -13.69
N CYS A 366 3.72 21.85 -13.89
CA CYS A 366 5.03 21.62 -13.30
C CYS A 366 5.51 22.91 -12.62
N GLU A 367 5.85 22.84 -11.34
CA GLU A 367 6.42 23.92 -10.54
C GLU A 367 7.73 23.46 -9.93
N ASN A 368 8.81 24.19 -10.21
CA ASN A 368 10.16 23.92 -9.70
C ASN A 368 10.62 22.46 -9.95
N ALA A 369 10.21 21.86 -11.06
CA ALA A 369 10.50 20.49 -11.42
C ALA A 369 11.37 20.42 -12.68
N TYR A 370 12.51 19.73 -12.58
CA TYR A 370 13.55 19.67 -13.60
C TYR A 370 13.84 18.26 -14.06
N GLY A 371 13.97 18.09 -15.38
CA GLY A 371 14.30 16.81 -15.99
C GLY A 371 13.80 16.69 -17.43
N SER A 372 13.23 15.53 -17.78
CA SER A 372 12.79 15.17 -19.13
C SER A 372 11.31 14.78 -19.12
N GLY A 373 10.49 15.51 -19.87
CA GLY A 373 9.03 15.29 -19.89
C GLY A 373 8.28 16.55 -20.35
N PRO A 374 6.94 16.48 -20.50
CA PRO A 374 6.18 17.47 -21.28
C PRO A 374 6.06 18.87 -20.66
N CYS A 375 6.05 19.02 -19.32
CA CYS A 375 6.03 20.35 -18.66
C CYS A 375 7.29 20.67 -17.84
N LEU A 376 8.24 19.73 -17.77
CA LEU A 376 9.44 19.85 -16.96
C LEU A 376 10.40 20.91 -17.52
N ALA A 377 11.04 21.66 -16.62
CA ALA A 377 12.09 22.60 -17.01
C ALA A 377 13.39 21.84 -17.35
N SER A 378 14.11 22.34 -18.36
CA SER A 378 15.40 21.81 -18.78
C SER A 378 16.56 22.67 -18.30
N GLY A 379 17.72 22.07 -18.05
CA GLY A 379 18.98 22.77 -17.75
C GLY A 379 19.50 22.47 -16.34
N SER A 380 20.59 23.13 -15.96
CA SER A 380 21.25 22.97 -14.67
C SER A 380 21.08 24.16 -13.73
N ASP A 381 20.39 25.21 -14.18
CA ASP A 381 20.13 26.42 -13.40
C ASP A 381 18.74 26.27 -12.76
N TYR A 382 18.70 25.67 -11.56
CA TYR A 382 17.46 25.38 -10.82
C TYR A 382 16.86 26.64 -10.19
N THR A 383 16.19 27.43 -11.03
CA THR A 383 15.49 28.66 -10.62
C THR A 383 14.00 28.40 -10.37
N ALA A 384 13.33 29.27 -9.62
CA ALA A 384 11.89 29.12 -9.44
C ALA A 384 11.16 29.24 -10.79
N THR A 385 10.29 28.29 -11.10
CA THR A 385 9.59 28.21 -12.39
C THR A 385 8.22 27.56 -12.23
N THR A 386 7.28 27.98 -13.07
CA THR A 386 5.93 27.40 -13.16
C THR A 386 5.56 27.30 -14.63
N THR A 387 5.21 26.09 -15.06
CA THR A 387 4.76 25.79 -16.42
C THR A 387 3.39 25.14 -16.35
N THR A 388 2.44 25.67 -17.12
CA THR A 388 1.15 25.03 -17.38
C THR A 388 1.02 24.80 -18.88
N ALA A 389 0.85 23.55 -19.30
CA ALA A 389 0.58 23.18 -20.67
C ALA A 389 -0.88 22.76 -20.83
N THR A 390 -1.50 23.14 -21.94
CA THR A 390 -2.84 22.70 -22.33
C THR A 390 -2.72 21.65 -23.42
N VAL A 391 -3.24 20.46 -23.17
CA VAL A 391 -3.26 19.33 -24.11
C VAL A 391 -4.68 19.20 -24.64
N THR A 392 -4.83 19.27 -25.97
CA THR A 392 -6.15 19.20 -26.64
C THR A 392 -6.35 17.89 -27.40
N THR A 393 -5.33 17.03 -27.40
CA THR A 393 -5.37 15.72 -28.06
C THR A 393 -4.45 14.76 -27.33
N MET A 394 -4.96 13.57 -27.01
CA MET A 394 -4.17 12.42 -26.55
C MET A 394 -4.52 11.18 -27.37
N SER A 395 -3.50 10.47 -27.86
CA SER A 395 -3.66 9.14 -28.44
C SER A 395 -3.14 8.07 -27.46
N ASP A 396 -3.50 6.81 -27.71
CA ASP A 396 -2.91 5.65 -27.02
C ASP A 396 -3.18 5.56 -25.51
N TYR A 397 -4.11 6.36 -24.98
CA TYR A 397 -4.60 6.29 -23.60
C TYR A 397 -5.50 5.06 -23.32
N THR A 398 -5.53 4.09 -24.22
CA THR A 398 -6.39 2.91 -24.10
C THR A 398 -6.04 2.10 -22.86
N TYR A 399 -7.06 1.67 -22.13
CA TYR A 399 -6.94 0.83 -20.95
C TYR A 399 -7.92 -0.35 -21.02
N THR A 400 -7.73 -1.34 -20.17
CA THR A 400 -8.64 -2.47 -19.98
C THR A 400 -9.15 -2.47 -18.55
N THR A 401 -10.46 -2.58 -18.37
CA THR A 401 -11.08 -2.63 -17.04
C THR A 401 -10.82 -3.95 -16.32
N MET A 402 -10.83 -3.92 -14.99
CA MET A 402 -10.69 -5.11 -14.17
C MET A 402 -12.05 -5.77 -13.88
N PRO A 403 -12.11 -7.11 -13.76
CA PRO A 403 -13.30 -7.75 -13.21
C PRO A 403 -13.49 -7.34 -11.74
N GLY A 404 -14.74 -7.16 -11.31
CA GLY A 404 -15.05 -6.88 -9.91
C GLY A 404 -14.95 -5.41 -9.50
N GLU A 405 -14.77 -4.49 -10.45
CA GLU A 405 -14.87 -3.04 -10.20
C GLU A 405 -16.14 -2.68 -9.45
N LEU A 406 -15.99 -1.91 -8.37
CA LEU A 406 -17.11 -1.39 -7.61
C LEU A 406 -17.75 -0.23 -8.39
N SER A 407 -19.08 -0.27 -8.50
CA SER A 407 -19.87 0.81 -9.09
C SER A 407 -20.20 1.94 -8.12
N SER A 408 -19.91 1.73 -6.82
CA SER A 408 -20.15 2.69 -5.75
C SER A 408 -19.26 2.37 -4.55
N GLY A 409 -18.80 3.39 -3.84
CA GLY A 409 -18.07 3.25 -2.59
C GLY A 409 -18.91 2.57 -1.51
N LEU A 410 -18.24 1.90 -0.57
CA LEU A 410 -18.89 1.16 0.51
C LEU A 410 -19.36 2.12 1.62
N GLY A 411 -20.59 1.90 2.12
CA GLY A 411 -21.22 2.81 3.06
C GLY A 411 -20.60 2.81 4.47
N LEU A 412 -20.83 3.89 5.22
CA LEU A 412 -20.28 4.12 6.56
C LEU A 412 -21.15 3.57 7.71
N THR A 413 -22.40 3.18 7.43
CA THR A 413 -23.43 2.92 8.47
C THR A 413 -23.94 1.49 8.51
N THR A 414 -23.36 0.61 7.70
CA THR A 414 -23.74 -0.81 7.62
C THR A 414 -22.51 -1.67 7.50
N SER A 415 -22.55 -2.87 8.10
CA SER A 415 -21.47 -3.85 7.98
C SER A 415 -21.08 -4.12 6.53
N ILE A 416 -19.79 -4.14 6.28
CA ILE A 416 -19.21 -4.56 4.99
C ILE A 416 -19.06 -6.08 4.99
N ALA A 417 -19.46 -6.73 3.89
CA ALA A 417 -19.32 -8.18 3.74
C ALA A 417 -17.87 -8.59 3.48
N ILE A 418 -17.46 -9.73 4.03
CA ILE A 418 -16.13 -10.31 3.78
C ILE A 418 -16.09 -10.88 2.35
N PRO A 419 -15.24 -10.35 1.46
CA PRO A 419 -15.09 -10.85 0.10
C PRO A 419 -14.16 -12.06 0.04
N ALA A 420 -14.18 -12.79 -1.08
CA ALA A 420 -13.11 -13.72 -1.40
C ALA A 420 -11.90 -12.96 -1.95
N ILE A 421 -10.70 -13.49 -1.72
CA ILE A 421 -9.45 -12.95 -2.28
C ILE A 421 -9.49 -13.16 -3.81
N PRO A 422 -9.28 -12.11 -4.62
CA PRO A 422 -9.30 -12.24 -6.07
C PRO A 422 -8.04 -12.94 -6.57
N THR A 423 -8.05 -13.34 -7.84
CA THR A 423 -6.89 -13.97 -8.50
C THR A 423 -6.49 -13.20 -9.77
N SER A 424 -6.71 -11.89 -9.77
CA SER A 424 -6.33 -10.96 -10.82
C SER A 424 -6.32 -9.55 -10.24
N PHE A 425 -5.19 -8.86 -10.34
CA PHE A 425 -4.97 -7.55 -9.71
C PHE A 425 -4.54 -6.47 -10.73
N PHE A 426 -4.11 -6.90 -11.91
CA PHE A 426 -3.79 -6.00 -13.03
C PHE A 426 -4.17 -6.66 -14.36
N PRO A 427 -4.64 -5.89 -15.37
CA PRO A 427 -5.06 -6.45 -16.65
C PRO A 427 -3.99 -7.29 -17.35
N GLY A 428 -4.33 -8.53 -17.69
CA GLY A 428 -3.45 -9.43 -18.44
C GLY A 428 -2.38 -10.16 -17.60
N LEU A 429 -2.31 -9.88 -16.30
CA LEU A 429 -1.39 -10.57 -15.38
C LEU A 429 -2.12 -11.62 -14.54
N THR A 430 -1.36 -12.65 -14.17
CA THR A 430 -1.76 -13.65 -13.17
C THR A 430 -1.00 -13.38 -11.88
N PRO A 431 -1.59 -13.66 -10.70
CA PRO A 431 -0.89 -13.50 -9.43
C PRO A 431 0.44 -14.24 -9.40
N THR A 432 1.43 -13.66 -8.73
CA THR A 432 2.77 -14.24 -8.57
C THR A 432 2.70 -15.58 -7.85
N SER A 433 1.86 -15.65 -6.82
CA SER A 433 1.64 -16.84 -5.99
C SER A 433 0.18 -17.26 -6.10
N ALA A 434 -0.07 -18.56 -6.34
CA ALA A 434 -1.43 -19.09 -6.24
C ALA A 434 -1.95 -18.95 -4.80
N LEU A 435 -3.27 -18.79 -4.63
CA LEU A 435 -3.91 -18.88 -3.32
C LEU A 435 -3.55 -20.20 -2.63
N CYS A 436 -3.39 -20.18 -1.31
CA CYS A 436 -3.14 -21.38 -0.50
C CYS A 436 -4.24 -22.44 -0.67
N SER A 437 -5.51 -22.01 -0.83
CA SER A 437 -6.63 -22.90 -1.17
C SER A 437 -6.43 -23.70 -2.46
N ASN A 438 -5.55 -23.23 -3.35
CA ASN A 438 -5.22 -23.82 -4.64
C ASN A 438 -3.83 -24.49 -4.65
N GLY A 439 -3.22 -24.71 -3.47
CA GLY A 439 -1.92 -25.36 -3.32
C GLY A 439 -0.71 -24.43 -3.47
N GLY A 440 -0.89 -23.13 -3.23
CA GLY A 440 0.19 -22.13 -3.18
C GLY A 440 0.89 -21.99 -1.83
N CYS A 441 0.38 -22.68 -0.80
CA CYS A 441 1.05 -22.99 0.47
C CYS A 441 1.65 -24.43 0.39
#